data_AF-A0A497Q0U5-F1
#
_entry.id   AF-A0A497Q0U5-F1
#
_cell.length_a   1.000
_cell.length_b   1.000
_cell.length_c   1.000
_cell.angle_alpha   90.00
_cell.angle_beta   90.00
_cell.angle_gamma   90.00
#
_symmetry.space_group_name_H-M   'P 1'
#
loop_
_entity.id
_entity.type
_entity.pdbx_description
1 polymer ?
#
loop_
_entity_poly.entity_id
_entity_poly.type
_entity_poly.pdbx_seq_one_letter_code
_entity_poly.pdbx_strand_id
1 'polypeptide(L)'
;MVTEDGTQDDSEELAEAIVESVSAGESAKEDGLTTREREIERRVAEERRRKGEEVKRRLKSRGVSPLRYRWPAGILLGAALLSVWTEFSVVMVHPPGIGFDTFFEVYLEYGSVFFLFPIVSGIFLVLCAYWAYTDPRGTFMSIIPAMMMTMSSATVYWLVSFAVAADPNIGVHVTETPLTMLLVAVLCFLAIFMREKE
;
A
#
# COMPACT_ATOMS: atom_id res chain seq x y z
N MET A 1 -75.11 -30.66 -44.08
CA MET A 1 -73.77 -30.20 -44.49
C MET A 1 -73.03 -29.83 -43.23
N VAL A 2 -72.14 -30.71 -42.81
CA VAL A 2 -71.26 -30.55 -41.65
C VAL A 2 -70.01 -29.83 -42.17
N THR A 3 -69.63 -28.73 -41.52
CA THR A 3 -68.32 -28.09 -41.72
C THR A 3 -67.65 -28.11 -40.35
N GLU A 4 -66.90 -29.17 -40.12
CA GLU A 4 -65.90 -29.29 -39.05
C GLU A 4 -64.61 -28.71 -39.61
N ASP A 5 -64.24 -27.49 -39.20
CA ASP A 5 -63.00 -26.84 -39.65
C ASP A 5 -62.46 -25.91 -38.55
N GLY A 6 -62.14 -26.49 -37.38
CA GLY A 6 -61.76 -25.70 -36.20
C GLY A 6 -60.92 -26.44 -35.15
N THR A 7 -60.27 -27.55 -35.50
CA THR A 7 -59.50 -28.37 -34.56
C THR A 7 -58.04 -28.62 -34.98
N GLN A 8 -57.61 -28.11 -36.14
CA GLN A 8 -56.24 -28.30 -36.63
C GLN A 8 -55.26 -27.23 -36.12
N ASP A 9 -55.72 -26.00 -35.89
CA ASP A 9 -54.84 -24.85 -35.57
C ASP A 9 -54.19 -24.95 -34.17
N ASP A 10 -54.97 -25.27 -33.14
CA ASP A 10 -54.45 -25.42 -31.76
C ASP A 10 -53.49 -26.61 -31.60
N SER A 11 -53.67 -27.67 -32.41
CA SER A 11 -52.83 -28.88 -32.33
C SER A 11 -51.46 -28.68 -32.97
N GLU A 12 -51.41 -27.85 -34.02
CA GLU A 12 -50.18 -27.52 -34.74
C GLU A 12 -49.31 -26.55 -33.93
N GLU A 13 -49.93 -25.57 -33.27
CA GLU A 13 -49.26 -24.63 -32.36
C GLU A 13 -48.70 -25.34 -31.10
N LEU A 14 -49.46 -26.29 -30.54
CA LEU A 14 -48.98 -27.15 -29.44
C LEU A 14 -47.87 -28.11 -29.87
N ALA A 15 -47.93 -28.64 -31.09
CA ALA A 15 -46.89 -29.52 -31.63
C ALA A 15 -45.60 -28.73 -31.89
N GLU A 16 -45.69 -27.50 -32.40
CA GLU A 16 -44.55 -26.62 -32.63
C GLU A 16 -43.90 -26.21 -31.30
N ALA A 17 -44.69 -25.88 -30.28
CA ALA A 17 -44.19 -25.60 -28.92
C ALA A 17 -43.50 -26.83 -28.27
N ILE A 18 -44.01 -28.05 -28.50
CA ILE A 18 -43.37 -29.28 -28.02
C ILE A 18 -42.07 -29.55 -28.79
N VAL A 19 -42.06 -29.40 -30.12
CA VAL A 19 -40.86 -29.58 -30.95
C VAL A 19 -39.80 -28.54 -30.61
N GLU A 20 -40.16 -27.29 -30.33
CA GLU A 20 -39.24 -26.25 -29.87
C GLU A 20 -38.66 -26.60 -28.50
N SER A 21 -39.48 -27.12 -27.57
CA SER A 21 -38.99 -27.55 -26.25
C SER A 21 -38.06 -28.77 -26.30
N VAL A 22 -38.26 -29.68 -27.26
CA VAL A 22 -37.43 -30.88 -27.46
C VAL A 22 -36.15 -30.55 -28.24
N SER A 23 -36.22 -29.69 -29.27
CA SER A 23 -35.07 -29.26 -30.07
C SER A 23 -34.17 -28.24 -29.33
N ALA A 24 -34.74 -27.43 -28.43
CA ALA A 24 -33.96 -26.64 -27.46
C ALA A 24 -33.21 -27.53 -26.44
N GLY A 25 -33.60 -28.81 -26.31
CA GLY A 25 -32.93 -29.80 -25.45
C GLY A 25 -31.60 -30.33 -26.00
N GLU A 26 -31.32 -30.19 -27.30
CA GLU A 26 -30.07 -30.68 -27.90
C GLU A 26 -28.93 -29.66 -27.90
N SER A 27 -29.24 -28.35 -27.85
CA SER A 27 -28.23 -27.27 -27.76
C SER A 27 -27.87 -26.88 -26.32
N ALA A 28 -28.47 -27.52 -25.32
CA ALA A 28 -28.33 -27.17 -23.89
C ALA A 28 -27.52 -28.17 -23.04
N LYS A 29 -26.72 -29.04 -23.66
CA LYS A 29 -26.01 -30.14 -22.96
C LYS A 29 -24.73 -29.78 -22.21
N GLU A 30 -24.24 -28.55 -22.24
CA GLU A 30 -23.00 -28.20 -21.52
C GLU A 30 -23.20 -27.63 -20.11
N ASP A 31 -24.37 -27.09 -19.77
CA ASP A 31 -24.52 -26.31 -18.51
C ASP A 31 -25.63 -26.83 -17.57
N GLY A 32 -26.43 -27.81 -17.99
CA GLY A 32 -27.43 -28.46 -17.13
C GLY A 32 -28.58 -27.57 -16.63
N LEU A 33 -28.63 -26.29 -17.03
CA LEU A 33 -29.62 -25.32 -16.60
C LEU A 33 -30.85 -25.31 -17.53
N THR A 34 -32.04 -25.24 -16.92
CA THR A 34 -33.29 -25.02 -17.65
C THR A 34 -33.35 -23.61 -18.24
N THR A 35 -34.14 -23.38 -19.30
CA THR A 35 -34.29 -22.07 -19.97
C THR A 35 -34.69 -20.95 -19.00
N ARG A 36 -35.51 -21.25 -17.99
CA ARG A 36 -35.86 -20.32 -16.91
C ARG A 36 -34.70 -20.01 -15.97
N GLU A 37 -33.88 -20.99 -15.61
CA GLU A 37 -32.71 -20.77 -14.75
C GLU A 37 -31.63 -19.95 -15.45
N ARG A 38 -31.42 -20.17 -16.75
CA ARG A 38 -30.50 -19.38 -17.58
C ARG A 38 -30.91 -17.91 -17.63
N GLU A 39 -32.22 -17.62 -17.64
CA GLU A 39 -32.75 -16.26 -17.59
C GLU A 39 -32.53 -15.60 -16.22
N ILE A 40 -32.71 -16.36 -15.14
CA ILE A 40 -32.45 -15.91 -13.76
C ILE A 40 -30.96 -15.61 -13.57
N GLU A 41 -30.09 -16.49 -14.03
CA GLU A 41 -28.64 -16.32 -13.87
C GLU A 41 -28.12 -15.12 -14.67
N ARG A 42 -28.66 -14.90 -15.87
CA ARG A 42 -28.38 -13.70 -16.67
C ARG A 42 -28.82 -12.42 -15.97
N ARG A 43 -30.02 -12.40 -15.35
CA ARG A 43 -30.49 -11.27 -14.54
C ARG A 43 -29.62 -11.04 -13.30
N VAL A 44 -29.16 -12.10 -12.63
CA VAL A 44 -28.26 -12.01 -11.46
C VAL A 44 -26.87 -11.50 -11.88
N ALA A 45 -26.34 -11.96 -13.01
CA ALA A 45 -25.08 -11.49 -13.56
C ALA A 45 -25.15 -10.01 -13.97
N GLU A 46 -26.24 -9.59 -14.61
CA GLU A 46 -26.50 -8.18 -14.93
C GLU A 46 -26.68 -7.32 -13.69
N GLU A 47 -27.37 -7.80 -12.65
CA GLU A 47 -27.45 -7.12 -11.35
C GLU A 47 -26.07 -6.95 -10.69
N ARG A 48 -25.24 -8.01 -10.69
CA ARG A 48 -23.88 -7.96 -10.14
C ARG A 48 -23.02 -6.96 -10.92
N ARG A 49 -23.16 -6.93 -12.24
CA ARG A 49 -22.45 -6.01 -13.12
C ARG A 49 -22.90 -4.56 -12.88
N ARG A 50 -24.21 -4.32 -12.75
CA ARG A 50 -24.79 -3.00 -12.45
C ARG A 50 -24.39 -2.50 -11.06
N LYS A 51 -24.41 -3.37 -10.04
CA LYS A 51 -23.90 -3.04 -8.69
C LYS A 51 -22.40 -2.71 -8.73
N GLY A 52 -21.61 -3.46 -9.51
CA GLY A 52 -20.20 -3.17 -9.75
C GLY A 52 -19.96 -1.82 -10.42
N GLU A 53 -20.76 -1.47 -11.43
CA GLU A 53 -20.69 -0.18 -12.12
C GLU A 53 -21.15 1.00 -11.24
N GLU A 54 -22.16 0.80 -10.38
CA GLU A 54 -22.57 1.79 -9.39
C GLU A 54 -21.49 2.03 -8.33
N VAL A 55 -20.83 0.97 -7.85
CA VAL A 55 -19.67 1.10 -6.95
C VAL A 55 -18.53 1.83 -7.64
N LYS A 56 -18.23 1.49 -8.91
CA LYS A 56 -17.21 2.19 -9.71
C LYS A 56 -17.54 3.65 -9.95
N ARG A 57 -18.81 3.99 -10.23
CA ARG A 57 -19.28 5.39 -10.35
C ARG A 57 -19.19 6.13 -9.01
N ARG A 58 -19.58 5.49 -7.90
CA ARG A 58 -19.45 6.06 -6.54
C ARG A 58 -17.99 6.33 -6.20
N LEU A 59 -17.09 5.39 -6.45
CA LEU A 59 -15.64 5.57 -6.25
C LEU A 59 -15.06 6.69 -7.11
N LYS A 60 -15.44 6.74 -8.40
CA LYS A 60 -15.04 7.82 -9.32
C LYS A 60 -15.57 9.19 -8.88
N SER A 61 -16.82 9.26 -8.42
CA SER A 61 -17.44 10.49 -7.92
C SER A 61 -16.83 11.00 -6.61
N ARG A 62 -16.30 10.08 -5.78
CA ARG A 62 -15.57 10.40 -4.54
C ARG A 62 -14.11 10.75 -4.77
N GLY A 63 -13.61 10.74 -6.01
CA GLY A 63 -12.21 11.08 -6.32
C GLY A 63 -11.19 10.08 -5.77
N VAL A 64 -11.64 8.89 -5.34
CA VAL A 64 -10.80 7.81 -4.82
C VAL A 64 -10.15 7.10 -6.01
N SER A 65 -9.19 7.79 -6.62
CA SER A 65 -8.29 7.13 -7.56
C SER A 65 -7.44 6.13 -6.78
N PRO A 66 -7.32 4.86 -7.21
CA PRO A 66 -6.45 3.88 -6.55
C PRO A 66 -4.97 4.33 -6.51
N LEU A 67 -4.62 5.32 -7.33
CA LEU A 67 -3.30 5.95 -7.36
C LEU A 67 -3.08 6.95 -6.20
N ARG A 68 -4.14 7.57 -5.65
CA ARG A 68 -3.99 8.47 -4.49
C ARG A 68 -3.71 7.66 -3.22
N TYR A 69 -4.52 6.62 -3.00
CA TYR A 69 -4.43 5.69 -1.87
C TYR A 69 -3.06 5.02 -1.63
N ARG A 70 -2.15 5.06 -2.61
CA ARG A 70 -0.84 4.39 -2.55
C ARG A 70 0.34 5.32 -2.29
N TRP A 71 0.12 6.63 -2.25
CA TRP A 71 1.19 7.58 -1.93
C TRP A 71 1.81 7.37 -0.55
N PRO A 72 1.05 7.09 0.53
CA PRO A 72 1.64 6.83 1.83
C PRO A 72 2.65 5.67 1.78
N ALA A 73 2.31 4.58 1.10
CA ALA A 73 3.21 3.44 0.91
C ALA A 73 4.47 3.81 0.11
N GLY A 74 4.32 4.60 -0.96
CA GLY A 74 5.44 5.07 -1.76
C GLY A 74 6.40 5.98 -0.98
N ILE A 75 5.86 6.90 -0.16
CA ILE A 75 6.65 7.78 0.69
C ILE A 75 7.43 6.98 1.74
N LEU A 76 6.78 6.01 2.39
CA LEU A 76 7.44 5.14 3.37
C LEU A 76 8.57 4.32 2.73
N LEU A 77 8.40 3.87 1.49
CA LEU A 77 9.44 3.15 0.77
C LEU A 77 10.63 4.05 0.39
N GLY A 78 10.37 5.30 0.00
CA GLY A 78 11.42 6.31 -0.19
C GLY A 78 12.15 6.64 1.12
N ALA A 79 11.41 6.79 2.20
CA ALA A 79 11.94 7.02 3.54
C ALA A 79 12.81 5.83 4.01
N ALA A 80 12.42 4.59 3.69
CA ALA A 80 13.21 3.40 3.99
C ALA A 80 14.58 3.41 3.31
N LEU A 81 14.62 3.71 2.01
CA LEU A 81 15.87 3.82 1.25
C LEU A 81 16.77 4.91 1.82
N LEU A 82 16.20 6.08 2.13
CA LEU A 82 16.95 7.18 2.73
C LEU A 82 17.48 6.80 4.12
N SER A 83 16.69 6.11 4.94
CA SER A 83 17.09 5.62 6.26
C SER A 83 18.31 4.69 6.18
N VAL A 84 18.28 3.70 5.29
CA VAL A 84 19.42 2.78 5.11
C VAL A 84 20.64 3.54 4.55
N TRP A 85 20.43 4.48 3.63
CA TRP A 85 21.51 5.30 3.09
C TRP A 85 22.22 6.12 4.18
N THR A 86 21.47 6.66 5.14
CA THR A 86 22.05 7.46 6.23
C THR A 86 22.96 6.67 7.17
N GLU A 87 22.82 5.35 7.24
CA GLU A 87 23.73 4.51 8.04
C GLU A 87 25.20 4.63 7.57
N PHE A 88 25.39 4.65 6.25
CA PHE A 88 26.70 4.63 5.60
C PHE A 88 27.20 6.03 5.24
N SER A 89 26.44 7.07 5.58
CA SER A 89 26.80 8.45 5.27
C SER A 89 27.68 9.03 6.39
N VAL A 90 28.57 9.96 6.04
CA VAL A 90 29.45 10.63 7.01
C VAL A 90 28.63 11.55 7.91
N VAL A 91 28.70 11.33 9.22
CA VAL A 91 27.80 11.91 10.23
C VAL A 91 28.37 13.16 10.90
N MET A 92 29.69 13.20 11.07
CA MET A 92 30.40 14.34 11.63
C MET A 92 31.74 14.50 10.93
N VAL A 93 32.23 15.74 10.87
CA VAL A 93 33.60 16.03 10.48
C VAL A 93 34.41 16.17 11.75
N HIS A 94 35.52 15.45 11.86
CA HIS A 94 36.36 15.43 13.04
C HIS A 94 37.86 15.30 12.71
N PRO A 95 38.75 15.77 13.60
CA PRO A 95 40.18 15.48 13.53
C PRO A 95 40.48 13.98 13.70
N PRO A 96 41.64 13.49 13.23
CA PRO A 96 42.03 12.08 13.39
C PRO A 96 42.09 11.67 14.87
N GLY A 97 41.50 10.52 15.21
CA GLY A 97 41.58 9.91 16.54
C GLY A 97 40.50 10.34 17.55
N ILE A 98 39.53 11.15 17.14
CA ILE A 98 38.37 11.54 17.96
C ILE A 98 37.09 11.52 17.13
N GLY A 99 36.02 10.86 17.58
CA GLY A 99 34.76 10.78 16.84
C GLY A 99 34.68 9.58 15.90
N PHE A 100 33.77 9.65 14.92
CA PHE A 100 33.53 8.58 13.95
C PHE A 100 32.93 9.10 12.66
N ASP A 101 33.18 8.42 11.54
CA ASP A 101 32.63 8.83 10.25
C ASP A 101 31.21 8.33 10.06
N THR A 102 30.95 7.04 10.31
CA THR A 102 29.65 6.40 10.00
C THR A 102 29.04 5.68 11.19
N PHE A 103 27.71 5.55 11.20
CA PHE A 103 26.99 4.78 12.23
C PHE A 103 27.44 3.31 12.25
N PHE A 104 27.66 2.74 11.06
CA PHE A 104 28.10 1.37 10.90
C PHE A 104 29.48 1.12 11.52
N GLU A 105 30.42 2.05 11.35
CA GLU A 105 31.76 1.95 11.93
C GLU A 105 31.72 1.92 13.46
N VAL A 106 30.95 2.83 14.06
CA VAL A 106 30.79 2.89 15.53
C VAL A 106 30.12 1.65 16.07
N TYR A 107 29.16 1.10 15.34
CA TYR A 107 28.54 -0.16 15.71
C TYR A 107 29.58 -1.28 15.80
N LEU A 108 30.51 -1.36 14.84
CA LEU A 108 31.57 -2.38 14.87
C LEU A 108 32.56 -2.16 16.02
N GLU A 109 32.83 -0.91 16.38
CA GLU A 109 33.78 -0.58 17.46
C GLU A 109 33.18 -0.79 18.86
N TYR A 110 31.95 -0.33 19.09
CA TYR A 110 31.32 -0.31 20.41
C TYR A 110 30.21 -1.36 20.61
N GLY A 111 29.71 -1.97 19.54
CA GLY A 111 28.67 -3.01 19.59
C GLY A 111 27.28 -2.54 20.03
N SER A 112 27.04 -1.23 20.10
CA SER A 112 25.77 -0.69 20.59
C SER A 112 24.70 -0.66 19.50
N VAL A 113 23.56 -1.30 19.77
CA VAL A 113 22.41 -1.41 18.84
C VAL A 113 21.83 -0.05 18.44
N PHE A 114 22.02 0.99 19.26
CA PHE A 114 21.59 2.35 18.94
C PHE A 114 22.18 2.86 17.63
N PHE A 115 23.38 2.40 17.27
CA PHE A 115 24.01 2.82 16.03
C PHE A 115 23.38 2.16 14.79
N LEU A 116 22.69 1.02 14.94
CA LEU A 116 21.97 0.35 13.84
C LEU A 116 20.55 0.89 13.61
N PHE A 117 20.14 1.92 14.36
CA PHE A 117 18.81 2.49 14.25
C PHE A 117 18.42 2.90 12.82
N PRO A 118 19.30 3.52 12.01
CA PRO A 118 18.97 3.84 10.62
C PRO A 118 18.68 2.61 9.75
N ILE A 119 19.47 1.52 9.85
CA ILE A 119 19.17 0.26 9.17
C ILE A 119 17.85 -0.34 9.67
N VAL A 120 17.69 -0.48 10.99
CA VAL A 120 16.50 -1.14 11.59
C VAL A 120 15.23 -0.36 11.25
N SER A 121 15.30 0.97 11.32
CA SER A 121 14.24 1.88 10.87
C SER A 121 13.92 1.65 9.40
N GLY A 122 14.93 1.55 8.53
CA GLY A 122 14.76 1.27 7.11
C GLY A 122 14.00 -0.03 6.85
N ILE A 123 14.38 -1.12 7.51
CA ILE A 123 13.68 -2.41 7.42
C ILE A 123 12.23 -2.27 7.90
N PHE A 124 12.02 -1.61 9.03
CA PHE A 124 10.68 -1.41 9.59
C PHE A 124 9.79 -0.54 8.69
N LEU A 125 10.36 0.45 8.02
CA LEU A 125 9.68 1.29 7.04
C LEU A 125 9.24 0.51 5.80
N VAL A 126 10.04 -0.47 5.33
CA VAL A 126 9.61 -1.39 4.25
C VAL A 126 8.40 -2.21 4.68
N LEU A 127 8.41 -2.73 5.91
CA LEU A 127 7.26 -3.46 6.46
C LEU A 127 6.02 -2.56 6.58
N CYS A 128 6.20 -1.32 7.07
CA CYS A 128 5.14 -0.33 7.15
C CYS A 128 4.61 0.05 5.77
N ALA A 129 5.47 0.17 4.74
CA ALA A 129 5.05 0.44 3.37
C ALA A 129 4.21 -0.71 2.81
N TYR A 130 4.62 -1.95 3.04
CA TYR A 130 3.85 -3.14 2.66
C TYR A 130 2.48 -3.17 3.35
N TRP A 131 2.42 -2.91 4.67
CA TRP A 131 1.16 -2.88 5.39
C TRP A 131 0.28 -1.69 5.01
N ALA A 132 0.83 -0.50 4.82
CA ALA A 132 0.08 0.67 4.37
C ALA A 132 -0.56 0.44 2.98
N TYR A 133 0.04 -0.42 2.16
CA TYR A 133 -0.52 -0.82 0.87
C TYR A 133 -1.74 -1.75 1.01
N THR A 134 -1.79 -2.60 2.03
CA THR A 134 -2.89 -3.57 2.26
C THR A 134 -3.97 -3.03 3.21
N ASP A 135 -3.58 -2.37 4.30
CA ASP A 135 -4.44 -1.71 5.29
C ASP A 135 -3.91 -0.30 5.63
N PRO A 136 -4.70 0.78 5.43
CA PRO A 136 -4.28 2.15 5.73
C PRO A 136 -3.90 2.39 7.19
N ARG A 137 -4.35 1.54 8.12
CA ARG A 137 -3.99 1.63 9.54
C ARG A 137 -2.51 1.32 9.76
N GLY A 138 -1.89 0.54 8.86
CA GLY A 138 -0.46 0.23 8.90
C GLY A 138 0.45 1.46 8.87
N THR A 139 -0.01 2.57 8.28
CA THR A 139 0.76 3.82 8.20
C THR A 139 1.09 4.40 9.58
N PHE A 140 0.26 4.21 10.60
CA PHE A 140 0.52 4.72 11.95
C PHE A 140 1.72 4.05 12.62
N MET A 141 2.07 2.82 12.21
CA MET A 141 3.25 2.16 12.76
C MET A 141 4.57 2.83 12.32
N SER A 142 4.52 3.71 11.32
CA SER A 142 5.68 4.53 10.92
C SER A 142 6.14 5.55 12.00
N ILE A 143 5.38 5.76 13.07
CA ILE A 143 5.82 6.55 14.24
C ILE A 143 7.06 5.93 14.88
N ILE A 144 7.14 4.59 14.93
CA ILE A 144 8.28 3.88 15.53
C ILE A 144 9.59 4.22 14.80
N PRO A 145 9.73 4.00 13.48
CA PRO A 145 10.93 4.38 12.75
C PRO A 145 11.17 5.89 12.77
N ALA A 146 10.11 6.73 12.75
CA ALA A 146 10.28 8.17 12.90
C ALA A 146 10.97 8.56 14.22
N MET A 147 10.58 7.94 15.34
CA MET A 147 11.22 8.15 16.64
C MET A 147 12.66 7.66 16.63
N MET A 148 12.93 6.46 16.06
CA MET A 148 14.28 5.93 15.96
C MET A 148 15.22 6.87 15.20
N MET A 149 14.80 7.36 14.04
CA MET A 149 15.58 8.31 13.23
C MET A 149 15.80 9.65 13.94
N THR A 150 14.77 10.14 14.63
CA THR A 150 14.87 11.38 15.43
C THR A 150 15.86 11.21 16.57
N MET A 151 15.82 10.06 17.27
CA MET A 151 16.77 9.75 18.35
C MET A 151 18.20 9.63 17.82
N SER A 152 18.43 8.95 16.70
CA SER A 152 19.75 8.87 16.07
C SER A 152 20.28 10.25 15.69
N SER A 153 19.45 11.08 15.07
CA SER A 153 19.81 12.47 14.74
C SER A 153 20.17 13.29 15.98
N ALA A 154 19.31 13.26 17.00
CA ALA A 154 19.52 13.99 18.25
C ALA A 154 20.80 13.54 18.98
N THR A 155 21.13 12.24 18.90
CA THR A 155 22.36 11.70 19.50
C THR A 155 23.61 12.31 18.87
N VAL A 156 23.64 12.48 17.55
CA VAL A 156 24.77 13.13 16.87
C VAL A 156 24.90 14.58 17.28
N TYR A 157 23.79 15.33 17.25
CA TYR A 157 23.80 16.73 17.69
C TYR A 157 24.25 16.86 19.14
N TRP A 158 23.81 15.95 20.01
CA TRP A 158 24.23 15.90 21.40
C TRP A 158 25.73 15.61 21.54
N LEU A 159 26.26 14.62 20.84
CA LEU A 159 27.69 14.27 20.87
C LEU A 159 28.57 15.44 20.41
N VAL A 160 28.23 16.09 19.30
CA VAL A 160 28.99 17.24 18.79
C VAL A 160 28.88 18.43 19.74
N SER A 161 27.67 18.71 20.27
CA SER A 161 27.49 19.78 21.25
C SER A 161 28.31 19.54 22.51
N PHE A 162 28.38 18.29 22.97
CA PHE A 162 29.18 17.90 24.12
C PHE A 162 30.69 18.05 23.83
N ALA A 163 31.16 17.62 22.66
CA ALA A 163 32.55 17.77 22.26
C ALA A 163 32.99 19.24 22.19
N VAL A 164 32.19 20.09 21.54
CA VAL A 164 32.47 21.54 21.43
C VAL A 164 32.37 22.25 22.79
N ALA A 165 31.49 21.79 23.68
CA ALA A 165 31.40 22.33 25.05
C ALA A 165 32.62 21.94 25.90
N ALA A 166 33.17 20.74 25.70
CA ALA A 166 34.35 20.26 26.41
C ALA A 166 35.65 20.92 25.92
N ASP A 167 35.81 21.08 24.61
CA ASP A 167 36.91 21.81 23.98
C ASP A 167 36.40 22.61 22.77
N PRO A 168 36.22 23.94 22.89
CA PRO A 168 35.70 24.77 21.80
C PRO A 168 36.61 24.88 20.58
N ASN A 169 37.88 24.50 20.69
CA ASN A 169 38.85 24.57 19.59
C ASN A 169 38.98 23.24 18.83
N ILE A 170 38.29 22.20 19.29
CA ILE A 170 38.23 20.91 18.64
C ILE A 170 37.36 21.10 17.39
N GLY A 171 37.94 21.02 16.19
CA GLY A 171 37.26 21.31 14.92
C GLY A 171 36.22 20.26 14.51
N VAL A 172 35.26 19.97 15.40
CA VAL A 172 34.23 18.95 15.26
C VAL A 172 32.91 19.62 14.89
N HIS A 173 32.31 19.19 13.77
CA HIS A 173 31.07 19.76 13.27
C HIS A 173 30.13 18.68 12.72
N VAL A 174 28.83 18.93 12.81
CA VAL A 174 27.79 18.03 12.29
C VAL A 174 27.68 18.17 10.76
N THR A 175 27.54 17.06 10.03
CA THR A 175 27.24 17.07 8.58
C THR A 175 25.75 17.24 8.31
N GLU A 176 25.32 17.09 7.06
CA GLU A 176 23.89 17.10 6.69
C GLU A 176 23.17 15.79 7.02
N THR A 177 23.89 14.73 7.41
CA THR A 177 23.29 13.39 7.64
C THR A 177 22.28 13.38 8.79
N PRO A 178 22.52 14.02 9.96
CA PRO A 178 21.47 14.11 10.98
C PRO A 178 20.23 14.88 10.52
N LEU A 179 20.37 15.81 9.58
CA LEU A 179 19.24 16.53 9.01
C LEU A 179 18.43 15.63 8.06
N THR A 180 19.08 14.77 7.27
CA THR A 180 18.36 13.78 6.45
C THR A 180 17.67 12.73 7.31
N MET A 181 18.20 12.38 8.49
CA MET A 181 17.50 11.54 9.46
C MET A 181 16.20 12.20 9.99
N LEU A 182 16.24 13.51 10.30
CA LEU A 182 15.02 14.25 10.65
C LEU A 182 14.05 14.32 9.47
N LEU A 183 14.56 14.46 8.24
CA LEU A 183 13.72 14.43 7.04
C LEU A 183 12.98 13.09 6.92
N VAL A 184 13.62 11.96 7.21
CA VAL A 184 12.94 10.65 7.27
C VAL A 184 11.79 10.66 8.27
N ALA A 185 12.00 11.22 9.47
CA ALA A 185 10.93 11.34 10.46
C ALA A 185 9.77 12.22 9.96
N VAL A 186 10.07 13.34 9.30
CA VAL A 186 9.06 14.21 8.67
C VAL A 186 8.29 13.47 7.57
N LEU A 187 8.96 12.67 6.74
CA LEU A 187 8.31 11.86 5.70
C LEU A 187 7.36 10.82 6.29
N CYS A 188 7.67 10.25 7.46
CA CYS A 188 6.77 9.34 8.17
C CYS A 188 5.50 10.07 8.62
N PHE A 189 5.63 11.26 9.23
CA PHE A 189 4.47 12.08 9.60
C PHE A 189 3.67 12.54 8.38
N LEU A 190 4.35 12.88 7.28
CA LEU A 190 3.70 13.21 6.01
C LEU A 190 2.87 12.04 5.48
N ALA A 191 3.40 10.81 5.53
CA ALA A 191 2.67 9.61 5.12
C ALA A 191 1.40 9.42 5.96
N ILE A 192 1.48 9.62 7.28
CA ILE A 192 0.32 9.57 8.19
C ILE A 192 -0.70 10.65 7.82
N PHE A 193 -0.25 11.89 7.62
CA PHE A 193 -1.13 13.02 7.29
C PHE A 193 -1.82 12.87 5.94
N MET A 194 -1.11 12.33 4.94
CA MET A 194 -1.71 12.04 3.63
C MET A 194 -2.83 11.03 3.74
N ARG A 195 -2.66 10.00 4.58
CA ARG A 195 -3.71 9.03 4.88
C ARG A 195 -4.92 9.66 5.58
N GLU A 196 -4.74 10.65 6.46
CA GLU A 196 -5.88 11.32 7.13
C GLU A 196 -6.71 12.20 6.19
N LYS A 197 -6.11 12.67 5.08
CA LYS A 197 -6.79 13.47 4.07
C LYS A 197 -7.50 12.64 2.99
N GLU A 198 -7.32 11.33 2.99
CA GLU A 198 -7.96 10.37 2.09
C GLU A 198 -9.26 9.80 2.66
#